data_AF-A0QPE1-F1
#
_entry.id   AF-A0QPE1-F1
#
_cell.length_a   1.000
_cell.length_b   1.000
_cell.length_c   1.000
_cell.angle_alpha   90.00
_cell.angle_beta   90.00
_cell.angle_gamma   90.00
#
_symmetry.space_group_name_H-M   'P 1'
#
loop_
_entity.id
_entity.type
_entity.pdbx_description
1 polymer ?
#
loop_
_entity_poly.entity_id
_entity_poly.type
_entity_poly.pdbx_seq_one_letter_code
_entity_poly.pdbx_strand_id
1 'polypeptide(L)'
;MRFRAAVFVTTLMAVVLFATGACGPNGEDSTNDQKAQPPMTPPTELTVTEAARVAAGYVSMILGKPVDPDPAMARKIGCRTDDALMSVGPPWKVQVDEWLVDPAPDLVEGALTRIDTLLDEGFEPIPSDRPDEDSPTHKAYRDARGYVVSVKAETTAGGVYGLDVHATSPCADEG
;
A
#
# COMPACT_ATOMS: atom_id res chain seq x y z
N MET A 1 -53.94 24.23 -34.57
CA MET A 1 -54.11 25.70 -34.47
C MET A 1 -54.08 26.04 -32.98
N ARG A 2 -53.18 26.82 -32.37
CA ARG A 2 -52.24 27.86 -32.81
C ARG A 2 -51.04 27.89 -31.83
N PHE A 3 -49.85 28.07 -32.38
CA PHE A 3 -48.62 28.47 -31.67
C PHE A 3 -48.75 29.86 -31.05
N ARG A 4 -48.04 30.13 -29.94
CA ARG A 4 -47.44 31.44 -29.69
C ARG A 4 -46.08 31.30 -29.01
N ALA A 5 -45.06 31.67 -29.78
CA ALA A 5 -43.71 31.98 -29.34
C ALA A 5 -43.68 33.31 -28.59
N ALA A 6 -42.74 33.47 -27.66
CA ALA A 6 -42.27 34.77 -27.22
C ALA A 6 -40.74 34.73 -27.18
N VAL A 7 -40.18 35.38 -28.19
CA VAL A 7 -38.77 35.70 -28.39
C VAL A 7 -38.53 37.03 -27.66
N PHE A 8 -37.48 37.11 -26.84
CA PHE A 8 -36.86 38.40 -26.51
C PHE A 8 -35.37 38.33 -26.83
N VAL A 9 -34.97 39.34 -27.58
CA VAL A 9 -33.75 39.49 -28.37
C VAL A 9 -33.01 40.73 -27.85
N THR A 10 -31.68 40.69 -27.94
CA THR A 10 -30.67 41.78 -27.87
C THR A 10 -30.44 42.45 -26.50
N THR A 11 -29.23 42.82 -26.07
CA THR A 11 -28.02 43.19 -26.84
C THR A 11 -26.76 43.25 -25.94
N LEU A 12 -25.62 42.80 -26.50
CA LEU A 12 -24.24 43.32 -26.43
C LEU A 12 -23.65 43.96 -25.15
N MET A 13 -22.50 43.44 -24.72
CA MET A 13 -21.22 44.16 -24.91
C MET A 13 -20.04 43.18 -24.93
N ALA A 14 -19.28 43.23 -26.02
CA ALA A 14 -18.01 42.54 -26.20
C ALA A 14 -16.86 43.40 -25.69
N VAL A 15 -15.90 42.80 -24.98
CA VAL A 15 -14.52 43.33 -24.91
C VAL A 15 -13.58 42.14 -25.15
N VAL A 16 -12.90 42.19 -26.29
CA VAL A 16 -11.78 41.34 -26.66
C VAL A 16 -10.52 42.07 -26.25
N LEU A 17 -9.63 41.41 -25.51
CA LEU A 17 -8.23 41.82 -25.38
C LEU A 17 -7.35 40.58 -25.57
N PHE A 18 -6.69 40.55 -26.74
CA PHE A 18 -5.55 39.68 -27.01
C PHE A 18 -4.33 40.22 -26.26
N ALA A 19 -3.59 39.34 -25.59
CA ALA A 19 -2.18 39.54 -25.29
C ALA A 19 -1.42 38.26 -25.64
N THR A 20 -0.70 38.34 -26.76
CA THR A 20 0.27 37.35 -27.23
C THR A 20 1.60 37.50 -26.49
N GLY A 21 2.19 36.37 -26.09
CA GLY A 21 3.64 36.13 -26.10
C GLY A 21 4.48 36.62 -24.92
N ALA A 22 5.21 35.71 -24.28
CA ALA A 22 6.68 35.62 -24.38
C ALA A 22 7.23 34.47 -23.51
N CYS A 23 7.95 33.53 -24.13
CA CYS A 23 9.02 32.81 -23.45
C CYS A 23 10.11 33.83 -23.12
N GLY A 24 10.49 33.96 -21.84
CA GLY A 24 11.66 34.74 -21.43
C GLY A 24 12.78 33.80 -20.98
N PRO A 25 14.00 33.87 -21.57
CA PRO A 25 15.19 33.38 -20.93
C PRO A 25 15.76 34.49 -20.05
N ASN A 26 16.01 34.19 -18.77
CA ASN A 26 17.19 34.62 -18.02
C ASN A 26 17.04 34.13 -16.59
N GLY A 27 17.99 33.31 -16.16
CA GLY A 27 18.10 32.86 -14.79
C GLY A 27 18.64 33.97 -13.89
N GLU A 28 18.34 33.83 -12.60
CA GLU A 28 19.26 34.09 -11.50
C GLU A 28 18.65 33.46 -10.24
N ASP A 29 19.51 32.71 -9.55
CA ASP A 29 19.39 32.11 -8.22
C ASP A 29 18.02 32.04 -7.53
N SER A 30 17.57 30.81 -7.32
CA SER A 30 16.82 30.46 -6.10
C SER A 30 17.30 29.12 -5.60
N THR A 31 18.15 29.21 -4.59
CA THR A 31 18.70 28.16 -3.77
C THR A 31 17.61 27.20 -3.30
N ASN A 32 17.68 25.96 -3.79
CA ASN A 32 17.53 24.74 -3.00
C ASN A 32 16.38 24.73 -1.97
N ASP A 33 15.13 24.85 -2.44
CA ASP A 33 13.97 24.36 -1.69
C ASP A 33 13.98 22.83 -1.72
N GLN A 34 14.83 22.26 -0.86
CA GLN A 34 14.63 20.91 -0.36
C GLN A 34 13.18 20.83 0.13
N LYS A 35 12.36 20.07 -0.58
CA LYS A 35 11.17 19.44 -0.01
C LYS A 35 11.64 18.62 1.19
N ALA A 36 11.78 19.28 2.33
CA ALA A 36 11.81 18.64 3.62
C ALA A 36 10.44 17.98 3.78
N GLN A 37 10.41 16.70 3.45
CA GLN A 37 9.32 15.83 3.87
C GLN A 37 9.16 16.05 5.38
N PRO A 38 7.95 16.35 5.89
CA PRO A 38 7.75 16.45 7.33
C PRO A 38 8.23 15.15 7.99
N PRO A 39 8.85 15.21 9.18
CA PRO A 39 9.36 14.04 9.86
C PRO A 39 8.25 12.99 9.97
N MET A 40 8.59 11.78 9.51
CA MET A 40 7.72 10.61 9.58
C MET A 40 7.19 10.43 11.01
N THR A 41 5.89 10.17 11.09
CA THR A 41 5.09 9.56 12.18
C THR A 41 5.69 9.53 13.60
N PRO A 42 4.93 9.95 14.63
CA PRO A 42 5.37 9.85 16.03
C PRO A 42 5.80 8.41 16.36
N PRO A 43 6.76 8.23 17.30
CA PRO A 43 7.27 6.91 17.66
C PRO A 43 6.09 6.01 18.06
N THR A 44 5.90 4.94 17.31
CA THR A 44 4.98 3.87 17.67
C THR A 44 5.56 3.21 18.92
N GLU A 45 4.81 3.09 20.01
CA GLU A 45 5.18 2.27 21.18
C GLU A 45 5.31 0.76 20.85
N LEU A 46 5.25 0.41 19.56
CA LEU A 46 5.31 -0.95 19.05
C LEU A 46 6.73 -1.49 19.12
N THR A 47 6.90 -2.60 19.82
CA THR A 47 8.15 -3.36 19.87
C THR A 47 8.22 -4.39 18.75
N VAL A 48 9.43 -4.81 18.34
CA VAL A 48 9.63 -5.90 17.37
C VAL A 48 8.93 -7.19 17.82
N THR A 49 8.96 -7.49 19.11
CA THR A 49 8.29 -8.67 19.68
C THR A 49 6.77 -8.59 19.52
N GLU A 50 6.17 -7.42 19.77
CA GLU A 50 4.74 -7.23 19.57
C GLU A 50 4.36 -7.24 18.08
N ALA A 51 5.16 -6.59 17.25
CA ALA A 51 4.98 -6.59 15.80
C ALA A 51 5.01 -8.00 15.21
N ALA A 52 5.96 -8.84 15.62
CA ALA A 52 6.07 -10.23 15.19
C ALA A 52 4.82 -11.04 15.59
N ARG A 53 4.37 -10.89 16.84
CA ARG A 53 3.17 -11.58 17.34
C ARG A 53 1.92 -11.20 16.56
N VAL A 54 1.70 -9.91 16.30
CA VAL A 54 0.53 -9.42 15.56
C VAL A 54 0.59 -9.88 14.10
N ALA A 55 1.76 -9.75 13.46
CA ALA A 55 1.95 -10.20 12.08
C ALA A 55 1.72 -11.72 11.93
N ALA A 56 2.28 -12.54 12.83
CA ALA A 56 2.05 -13.99 12.86
C ALA A 56 0.56 -14.33 13.09
N GLY A 57 -0.14 -13.54 13.90
CA GLY A 57 -1.60 -13.67 14.08
C GLY A 57 -2.37 -13.53 12.78
N TYR A 58 -2.05 -12.54 11.95
CA TYR A 58 -2.69 -12.36 10.64
C TYR A 58 -2.39 -13.52 9.67
N VAL A 59 -1.12 -13.92 9.57
CA VAL A 59 -0.73 -15.05 8.70
C VAL A 59 -1.41 -16.35 9.17
N SER A 60 -1.47 -16.57 10.49
CA SER A 60 -2.15 -17.72 11.09
C SER A 60 -3.65 -17.75 10.79
N MET A 61 -4.32 -16.60 10.91
CA MET A 61 -5.74 -16.46 10.58
C MET A 61 -6.00 -16.79 9.11
N ILE A 62 -5.20 -16.22 8.20
CA ILE A 62 -5.40 -16.40 6.75
C ILE A 62 -5.12 -17.85 6.35
N LEU A 63 -4.09 -18.48 6.89
CA LEU A 63 -3.76 -19.87 6.56
C LEU A 63 -4.65 -20.89 7.28
N GLY A 64 -5.35 -20.51 8.34
CA GLY A 64 -6.12 -21.43 9.17
C GLY A 64 -5.25 -22.45 9.94
N LYS A 65 -3.98 -22.13 10.17
CA LYS A 65 -3.02 -22.94 10.96
C LYS A 65 -2.18 -22.03 11.86
N PRO A 66 -1.63 -22.53 12.99
CA PRO A 66 -0.69 -21.77 13.79
C PRO A 66 0.56 -21.37 13.00
N VAL A 67 1.07 -20.16 13.26
CA VAL A 67 2.35 -19.63 12.75
C VAL A 67 3.18 -19.20 13.95
N ASP A 68 4.49 -19.43 13.91
CA ASP A 68 5.39 -19.12 15.01
C ASP A 68 5.51 -17.58 15.19
N PRO A 69 5.15 -17.03 16.37
CA PRO A 69 5.29 -15.61 16.63
C PRO A 69 6.69 -15.17 17.09
N ASP A 70 7.68 -16.07 17.11
CA ASP A 70 9.05 -15.74 17.53
C ASP A 70 9.65 -14.62 16.64
N PRO A 71 9.99 -13.45 17.20
CA PRO A 71 10.60 -12.36 16.44
C PRO A 71 11.95 -12.71 15.81
N ALA A 72 12.61 -13.79 16.24
CA ALA A 72 13.83 -14.30 15.61
C ALA A 72 13.56 -14.96 14.25
N MET A 73 12.35 -15.48 14.03
CA MET A 73 11.92 -16.10 12.77
C MET A 73 11.40 -15.06 11.76
N ALA A 74 10.99 -13.88 12.25
CA ALA A 74 10.48 -12.82 11.41
C ALA A 74 11.60 -12.06 10.68
N ARG A 75 11.34 -11.70 9.42
CA ARG A 75 12.24 -10.86 8.63
C ARG A 75 12.18 -9.42 9.12
N LYS A 76 13.35 -8.81 9.33
CA LYS A 76 13.48 -7.39 9.71
C LYS A 76 13.88 -6.55 8.51
N ILE A 77 13.10 -5.51 8.22
CA ILE A 77 13.34 -4.56 7.14
C ILE A 77 13.57 -3.19 7.76
N GLY A 78 14.69 -2.56 7.48
CA GLY A 78 15.04 -1.26 8.07
C GLY A 78 14.08 -0.14 7.69
N CYS A 79 13.64 0.65 8.66
CA CYS A 79 12.77 1.80 8.42
C CYS A 79 13.52 3.06 7.97
N ARG A 80 14.83 3.14 8.25
CA ARG A 80 15.69 4.22 7.79
C ARG A 80 16.36 3.82 6.48
N THR A 81 16.90 4.81 5.80
CA THR A 81 17.73 4.65 4.62
C THR A 81 19.11 5.24 4.94
N ASP A 82 20.18 4.50 4.66
CA ASP A 82 21.55 5.00 4.80
C ASP A 82 22.03 5.78 3.57
N ASP A 83 23.26 6.28 3.61
CA ASP A 83 23.87 7.05 2.50
C ASP A 83 24.05 6.21 1.22
N ALA A 84 24.03 4.88 1.34
CA ALA A 84 24.08 3.95 0.21
C ALA A 84 22.69 3.60 -0.34
N LEU A 85 21.64 4.29 0.11
CA LEU A 85 20.24 4.03 -0.22
C LEU A 85 19.74 2.64 0.25
N MET A 86 20.40 2.05 1.24
CA MET A 86 20.03 0.76 1.81
C MET A 86 19.10 0.94 3.00
N SER A 87 18.13 0.04 3.10
CA SER A 87 17.22 -0.06 4.23
C SER A 87 17.98 -0.53 5.48
N VAL A 88 18.01 0.31 6.52
CA VAL A 88 18.72 0.06 7.78
C VAL A 88 17.81 0.30 8.98
N GLY A 89 18.01 -0.47 10.04
CA GLY A 89 17.32 -0.33 11.32
C GLY A 89 18.31 -0.22 12.49
N PRO A 90 17.81 -0.12 13.72
CA PRO A 90 16.41 0.18 14.08
C PRO A 90 15.97 1.59 13.66
N PRO A 91 14.65 1.90 13.60
CA PRO A 91 13.53 0.97 13.79
C PRO A 91 13.37 -0.03 12.63
N TRP A 92 12.59 -1.09 12.85
CA TRP A 92 12.39 -2.21 11.93
C TRP A 92 10.90 -2.34 11.56
N LYS A 93 10.59 -2.59 10.28
CA LYS A 93 9.36 -3.29 9.91
C LYS A 93 9.60 -4.78 10.11
N VAL A 94 8.65 -5.45 10.74
CA VAL A 94 8.68 -6.88 10.97
C VAL A 94 7.75 -7.54 9.96
N GLN A 95 8.28 -8.46 9.19
CA GLN A 95 7.55 -9.24 8.21
C GLN A 95 7.54 -10.70 8.63
N VAL A 96 6.35 -11.28 8.72
CA VAL A 96 6.13 -12.71 8.85
C VAL A 96 5.52 -13.19 7.55
N ASP A 97 6.12 -14.21 6.94
CA ASP A 97 5.70 -14.77 5.66
C ASP A 97 5.70 -16.30 5.70
N GLU A 98 4.82 -16.89 4.91
CA GLU A 98 4.70 -18.33 4.70
C GLU A 98 4.50 -18.58 3.20
N TRP A 99 5.45 -19.30 2.59
CA TRP A 99 5.35 -19.77 1.22
C TRP A 99 5.02 -21.26 1.18
N LEU A 100 3.88 -21.60 0.60
CA LEU A 100 3.44 -22.97 0.42
C LEU A 100 3.57 -23.37 -1.05
N VAL A 101 4.40 -24.38 -1.32
CA VAL A 101 4.59 -24.95 -2.66
C VAL A 101 3.49 -25.97 -2.94
N ASP A 102 2.90 -25.89 -4.13
CA ASP A 102 1.84 -26.78 -4.61
C ASP A 102 0.73 -27.06 -3.56
N PRO A 103 0.14 -26.00 -2.96
CA PRO A 103 -0.88 -26.16 -1.94
C PRO A 103 -2.15 -26.79 -2.50
N ALA A 104 -2.92 -27.46 -1.64
CA ALA A 104 -4.23 -27.97 -2.02
C ALA A 104 -5.15 -26.80 -2.48
N PRO A 105 -5.97 -26.96 -3.53
CA PRO A 105 -6.85 -25.89 -4.03
C PRO A 105 -7.74 -25.27 -2.95
N ASP A 106 -8.33 -26.10 -2.08
CA ASP A 106 -9.17 -25.65 -0.97
C ASP A 106 -8.43 -24.75 0.04
N LEU A 107 -7.10 -24.94 0.18
CA LEU A 107 -6.28 -24.08 1.02
C LEU A 107 -6.12 -22.69 0.40
N VAL A 108 -5.91 -22.63 -0.91
CA VAL A 108 -5.78 -21.38 -1.67
C VAL A 108 -7.09 -20.59 -1.64
N GLU A 109 -8.21 -21.24 -1.98
CA GLU A 109 -9.53 -20.62 -1.92
C GLU A 109 -9.87 -20.15 -0.51
N GLY A 110 -9.58 -21.00 0.49
CA GLY A 110 -9.77 -20.67 1.89
C GLY A 110 -8.96 -19.44 2.33
N ALA A 111 -7.69 -19.33 1.92
CA ALA A 111 -6.85 -18.17 2.25
C ALA A 111 -7.33 -16.89 1.56
N LEU A 112 -7.67 -16.97 0.28
CA LEU A 112 -8.23 -15.85 -0.49
C LEU A 112 -9.59 -15.38 0.04
N THR A 113 -10.36 -16.26 0.68
CA THR A 113 -11.62 -15.91 1.32
C THR A 113 -11.39 -15.35 2.73
N ARG A 114 -10.54 -15.98 3.54
CA ARG A 114 -10.30 -15.56 4.93
C ARG A 114 -9.69 -14.18 5.02
N ILE A 115 -8.84 -13.77 4.07
CA ILE A 115 -8.28 -12.42 4.10
C ILE A 115 -9.35 -11.31 4.01
N ASP A 116 -10.52 -11.59 3.40
CA ASP A 116 -11.61 -10.61 3.31
C ASP A 116 -12.18 -10.25 4.70
N THR A 117 -11.99 -11.11 5.71
CA THR A 117 -12.41 -10.81 7.10
C THR A 117 -11.69 -9.60 7.70
N LEU A 118 -10.54 -9.19 7.14
CA LEU A 118 -9.84 -7.98 7.56
C LEU A 118 -10.65 -6.71 7.31
N LEU A 119 -11.59 -6.72 6.36
CA LEU A 119 -12.51 -5.60 6.14
C LEU A 119 -13.37 -5.34 7.37
N ASP A 120 -13.83 -6.40 8.04
CA ASP A 120 -14.62 -6.31 9.27
C ASP A 120 -13.78 -5.80 10.46
N GLU A 121 -12.45 -5.97 10.39
CA GLU A 121 -11.48 -5.43 11.35
C GLU A 121 -11.06 -3.98 11.05
N GLY A 122 -11.64 -3.36 10.02
CA GLY A 122 -11.37 -1.97 9.65
C GLY A 122 -10.13 -1.78 8.78
N PHE A 123 -9.64 -2.84 8.14
CA PHE A 123 -8.64 -2.69 7.09
C PHE A 123 -9.26 -2.16 5.80
N GLU A 124 -8.46 -1.44 5.03
CA GLU A 124 -8.79 -0.93 3.70
C GLU A 124 -8.05 -1.72 2.61
N PRO A 125 -8.69 -2.06 1.48
CA PRO A 125 -8.00 -2.67 0.34
C PRO A 125 -6.88 -1.79 -0.21
N ILE A 126 -5.74 -2.40 -0.53
CA ILE A 126 -4.67 -1.74 -1.28
C ILE A 126 -4.91 -2.03 -2.78
N PRO A 127 -5.17 -1.02 -3.62
CA PRO A 127 -5.37 -1.22 -5.05
C PRO A 127 -4.14 -1.86 -5.71
N SER A 128 -4.38 -2.70 -6.71
CA SER A 128 -3.33 -3.23 -7.57
C SER A 128 -2.73 -2.11 -8.41
N ASP A 129 -1.41 -1.95 -8.38
CA ASP A 129 -0.69 -1.01 -9.27
C ASP A 129 -0.64 -1.50 -10.73
N ARG A 130 -1.13 -2.72 -11.01
CA ARG A 130 -1.19 -3.26 -12.37
C ARG A 130 -2.41 -2.71 -13.10
N PRO A 131 -2.24 -2.06 -14.26
CA PRO A 131 -3.34 -1.41 -15.00
C PRO A 131 -4.51 -2.34 -15.38
N ASP A 132 -4.28 -3.64 -15.43
CA ASP A 132 -5.17 -4.61 -16.09
C ASP A 132 -5.71 -5.72 -15.16
N GLU A 133 -5.48 -5.67 -13.84
CA GLU A 133 -5.92 -6.76 -12.95
C GLU A 133 -6.19 -6.29 -11.50
N ASP A 134 -7.47 -6.29 -11.13
CA ASP A 134 -7.87 -6.89 -9.84
C ASP A 134 -7.61 -8.39 -9.98
N SER A 135 -6.37 -8.83 -9.74
CA SER A 135 -6.04 -10.23 -9.86
C SER A 135 -6.80 -10.98 -8.76
N PRO A 136 -7.73 -11.90 -9.09
CA PRO A 136 -8.52 -12.58 -8.06
C PRO A 136 -7.65 -13.44 -7.15
N THR A 137 -6.39 -13.69 -7.55
CA THR A 137 -5.41 -14.46 -6.80
C THR A 137 -4.46 -13.60 -5.97
N HIS A 138 -4.61 -12.27 -5.95
CA HIS A 138 -3.82 -11.37 -5.11
C HIS A 138 -4.71 -10.36 -4.41
N LYS A 139 -4.68 -10.37 -3.08
CA LYS A 139 -5.38 -9.39 -2.26
C LYS A 139 -4.43 -8.83 -1.21
N ALA A 140 -4.50 -7.53 -0.99
CA ALA A 140 -3.71 -6.85 0.01
C ALA A 140 -4.56 -5.80 0.73
N TYR A 141 -4.35 -5.67 2.03
CA TYR A 141 -5.10 -4.77 2.90
C TYR A 141 -4.18 -4.03 3.84
N ARG A 142 -4.58 -2.82 4.27
CA ARG A 142 -3.87 -2.01 5.24
C ARG A 142 -4.79 -1.53 6.37
N ASP A 143 -4.34 -1.60 7.62
CA ASP A 143 -5.06 -0.99 8.75
C ASP A 143 -4.60 0.43 9.07
N ALA A 144 -5.35 1.12 9.92
CA ALA A 144 -5.03 2.48 10.38
C ALA A 144 -3.73 2.57 11.20
N ARG A 145 -3.21 1.45 11.71
CA ARG A 145 -1.92 1.39 12.43
C ARG A 145 -0.74 1.24 11.46
N GLY A 146 -0.99 0.89 10.20
CA GLY A 146 0.02 0.71 9.16
C GLY A 146 0.48 -0.73 8.96
N TYR A 147 -0.22 -1.73 9.51
CA TYR A 147 0.00 -3.12 9.12
C TYR A 147 -0.47 -3.32 7.69
N VAL A 148 0.30 -4.08 6.91
CA VAL A 148 -0.04 -4.52 5.56
C VAL A 148 -0.09 -6.04 5.55
N VAL A 149 -1.21 -6.60 5.12
CA VAL A 149 -1.42 -8.05 5.07
C VAL A 149 -1.80 -8.42 3.64
N SER A 150 -1.18 -9.46 3.08
CA SER A 150 -1.49 -9.90 1.73
C SER A 150 -1.52 -11.42 1.60
N VAL A 151 -2.25 -11.86 0.59
CA VAL A 151 -2.28 -13.24 0.10
C VAL A 151 -2.12 -13.22 -1.41
N LYS A 152 -1.27 -14.10 -1.92
CA LYS A 152 -1.00 -14.21 -3.34
C LYS A 152 -0.85 -15.67 -3.75
N ALA A 153 -1.66 -16.12 -4.69
CA ALA A 153 -1.46 -17.39 -5.36
C ALA A 153 -0.87 -17.12 -6.76
N GLU A 154 0.33 -17.62 -7.01
CA GLU A 154 1.00 -17.39 -8.29
C GLU A 154 1.93 -18.54 -8.69
N THR A 155 2.23 -18.60 -9.98
CA THR A 155 3.34 -19.40 -10.51
C THR A 155 4.56 -18.50 -10.62
N THR A 156 5.60 -18.83 -9.86
CA THR A 156 6.89 -18.14 -9.89
C THR A 156 7.53 -18.21 -11.30
N ALA A 157 8.51 -17.35 -11.58
CA ALA A 157 9.25 -17.40 -12.84
C ALA A 157 9.94 -18.77 -13.09
N GLY A 158 10.21 -19.54 -12.04
CA GLY A 158 10.74 -20.90 -12.12
C GLY A 158 9.70 -21.98 -12.43
N GLY A 159 8.43 -21.61 -12.66
CA GLY A 159 7.35 -22.54 -12.97
C GLY A 159 6.73 -23.23 -11.74
N VAL A 160 7.11 -22.83 -10.53
CA VAL A 160 6.57 -23.39 -9.28
C VAL A 160 5.33 -22.62 -8.87
N TYR A 161 4.20 -23.31 -8.74
CA TYR A 161 2.98 -22.74 -8.20
C TYR A 161 3.03 -22.72 -6.68
N GLY A 162 2.55 -21.65 -6.07
CA GLY A 162 2.43 -21.58 -4.63
C GLY A 162 1.53 -20.47 -4.13
N LEU A 163 1.34 -20.50 -2.82
CA LEU A 163 0.59 -19.53 -2.04
C LEU A 163 1.56 -18.80 -1.10
N ASP A 164 1.68 -17.49 -1.29
CA ASP A 164 2.40 -16.56 -0.44
C ASP A 164 1.38 -15.86 0.47
N VAL A 165 1.58 -15.95 1.78
CA VAL A 165 0.83 -15.18 2.76
C VAL A 165 1.83 -14.44 3.63
N HIS A 166 1.70 -13.12 3.72
CA HIS A 166 2.56 -12.36 4.61
C HIS A 166 1.85 -11.17 5.26
N ALA A 167 2.32 -10.83 6.44
CA ALA A 167 1.93 -9.65 7.18
C ALA A 167 3.17 -8.84 7.56
N THR A 168 3.13 -7.54 7.30
CA THR A 168 4.22 -6.59 7.56
C THR A 168 3.74 -5.49 8.50
N SER A 169 4.47 -5.26 9.57
CA SER A 169 4.16 -4.23 10.57
C SER A 169 4.52 -2.82 10.09
N PRO A 170 3.98 -1.76 10.75
CA PRO A 170 4.62 -0.46 10.74
C PRO A 170 5.99 -0.53 11.43
N CYS A 171 6.73 0.59 11.43
CA CYS A 171 8.02 0.67 12.11
C CYS A 171 7.89 0.44 13.61
N ALA A 172 8.70 -0.49 14.11
CA ALA A 172 8.76 -0.93 15.49
C ALA A 172 10.19 -0.80 16.05
N ASP A 173 10.30 -0.49 17.33
CA ASP A 173 11.56 -0.38 18.04
C ASP A 173 12.06 -1.75 18.54
N GLU A 174 13.35 -1.87 18.84
CA GLU A 174 14.02 -3.12 19.24
C GLU A 174 13.59 -3.74 20.57
N GLY A 175 12.57 -3.17 21.23
CA GLY A 175 12.16 -3.45 22.61
C GLY A 175 12.10 -4.92 23.03
#